data_AF-A0A844YZM0-F1
#
_entry.id   AF-A0A844YZM0-F1
#
_cell.length_a   1.000
_cell.length_b   1.000
_cell.length_c   1.000
_cell.angle_alpha   90.00
_cell.angle_beta   90.00
_cell.angle_gamma   90.00
#
_symmetry.space_group_name_H-M   'P 1'
#
loop_
_entity.id
_entity.type
_entity.pdbx_description
1 polymer ?
#
loop_
_entity_poly.entity_id
_entity_poly.type
_entity_poly.pdbx_seq_one_letter_code
_entity_poly.pdbx_strand_id
1 'polypeptide(L)'
;MRDIFTASTQYNDFKGTVAADRSDGELISDYLNSKGLSGENERVVGWRLIFSENSGQEISHPGLVVYLAPAEENPSRIRAVELQLSNAEWFKYFKRFDLVMTVNGSDFSGIEIDGPHYG
;
A
#
# COMPACT_ATOMS: atom_id res chain seq x y z
N MET A 1 -0.67 -0.71 -20.95
CA MET A 1 0.34 -1.21 -20.00
C MET A 1 -0.36 -2.19 -19.07
N ARG A 2 0.20 -3.38 -18.82
CA ARG A 2 -0.37 -4.31 -17.84
C ARG A 2 0.32 -4.03 -16.51
N ASP A 3 -0.41 -3.45 -15.55
CA ASP A 3 0.11 -3.33 -14.20
C ASP A 3 0.07 -4.69 -13.52
N ILE A 4 1.23 -5.14 -13.05
CA ILE A 4 1.36 -6.39 -12.30
C ILE A 4 1.10 -6.07 -10.83
N PHE A 5 0.35 -6.91 -10.11
CA PHE A 5 0.00 -6.75 -8.68
C PHE A 5 1.19 -6.97 -7.72
N THR A 6 2.39 -6.59 -8.14
CA THR A 6 3.64 -6.75 -7.41
C THR A 6 4.40 -5.43 -7.44
N ALA A 7 5.01 -5.04 -6.32
CA ALA A 7 5.81 -3.83 -6.24
C ALA A 7 7.12 -3.98 -7.03
N SER A 8 7.47 -2.96 -7.81
CA SER A 8 8.71 -2.93 -8.60
C SER A 8 9.18 -1.50 -8.88
N THR A 9 10.49 -1.31 -8.90
CA THR A 9 11.17 -0.10 -9.43
C THR A 9 12.16 -0.51 -10.50
N GLN A 10 12.86 0.45 -11.11
CA GLN A 10 13.82 0.21 -12.19
C GLN A 10 14.92 -0.79 -11.80
N TYR A 11 15.47 -0.67 -10.59
CA TYR A 11 16.60 -1.50 -10.14
C TYR A 11 16.25 -2.48 -9.03
N ASN A 12 15.14 -2.27 -8.31
CA ASN A 12 14.71 -3.16 -7.22
C ASN A 12 15.80 -3.39 -6.16
N ASP A 13 16.56 -2.36 -5.80
CA ASP A 13 17.68 -2.49 -4.84
C ASP A 13 17.24 -3.02 -3.46
N PHE A 14 15.99 -2.77 -3.09
CA PHE A 14 15.36 -3.31 -1.89
C PHE A 14 14.09 -4.10 -2.21
N LYS A 15 13.88 -5.19 -1.47
CA LYS A 15 12.68 -6.04 -1.54
C LYS A 15 12.29 -6.50 -0.13
N GLY A 16 11.01 -6.81 0.05
CA GLY A 16 10.52 -7.31 1.32
C GLY A 16 9.01 -7.38 1.38
N THR A 17 8.48 -7.25 2.59
CA THR A 17 7.07 -7.48 2.93
C THR A 17 6.44 -6.27 3.59
N VAL A 18 5.13 -6.14 3.42
CA VAL A 18 4.30 -5.14 4.09
C VAL A 18 3.11 -5.83 4.73
N ALA A 19 2.75 -5.39 5.93
CA ALA A 19 1.56 -5.83 6.65
C ALA A 19 0.85 -4.61 7.25
N ALA A 20 -0.48 -4.64 7.26
CA ALA A 20 -1.26 -3.59 7.89
C ALA A 20 -2.60 -4.11 8.41
N ASP A 21 -2.98 -3.60 9.58
CA ASP A 21 -4.30 -3.80 10.15
C ASP A 21 -5.21 -2.65 9.73
N ARG A 22 -6.43 -2.95 9.29
CA ARG A 22 -7.43 -1.91 8.98
C ARG A 22 -7.74 -1.09 10.24
N SER A 23 -7.97 0.20 10.06
CA SER A 23 -8.51 1.06 11.12
C SER A 23 -9.92 0.61 11.50
N ASP A 24 -10.24 0.67 12.79
CA ASP A 24 -11.56 0.32 13.32
C ASP A 24 -12.58 1.46 13.09
N GLY A 25 -12.12 2.71 12.99
CA GLY A 25 -12.97 3.91 12.95
C GLY A 25 -13.00 4.64 11.60
N GLU A 26 -11.96 4.50 10.78
CA GLU A 26 -11.83 5.19 9.50
C GLU A 26 -11.69 4.17 8.37
N LEU A 27 -12.76 3.98 7.60
CA LEU A 27 -12.75 3.04 6.48
C LEU A 27 -12.49 3.77 5.17
N ILE A 28 -11.52 3.28 4.39
CA ILE A 28 -11.27 3.83 3.05
C ILE A 28 -12.49 3.67 2.13
N SER A 29 -13.31 2.62 2.31
CA SER A 29 -14.54 2.42 1.54
C SER A 29 -15.49 3.59 1.69
N ASP A 30 -15.58 4.18 2.88
CA ASP A 30 -16.50 5.29 3.16
C ASP A 30 -16.02 6.55 2.44
N TYR A 31 -14.71 6.80 2.46
CA TYR A 31 -14.09 7.87 1.66
C TYR A 31 -14.38 7.69 0.16
N LEU A 32 -14.14 6.50 -0.39
CA LEU A 32 -14.36 6.22 -1.82
C LEU A 32 -15.82 6.39 -2.21
N ASN A 33 -16.75 5.89 -1.39
CA ASN A 33 -18.18 6.04 -1.60
C ASN A 33 -18.59 7.53 -1.57
N SER A 34 -18.09 8.30 -0.60
CA SER A 34 -18.37 9.74 -0.49
C SER A 34 -17.88 10.55 -1.69
N LYS A 35 -16.86 10.05 -2.41
CA LYS A 35 -16.30 10.66 -3.62
C LYS A 35 -16.89 10.09 -4.91
N GLY A 36 -17.81 9.11 -4.83
CA GLY A 36 -18.36 8.41 -5.99
C GLY A 36 -17.33 7.57 -6.74
N LEU A 37 -16.26 7.15 -6.06
CA LEU A 37 -15.13 6.42 -6.65
C LEU A 37 -15.27 4.89 -6.55
N SER A 38 -16.19 4.39 -5.74
CA SER A 38 -16.57 2.98 -5.63
C SER A 38 -18.07 2.77 -5.84
N GLY A 39 -18.44 1.65 -6.44
CA GLY A 39 -19.82 1.20 -6.56
C GLY A 39 -20.27 0.35 -5.36
N GLU A 40 -21.58 0.16 -5.23
CA GLU A 40 -22.22 -0.57 -4.11
C GLU A 40 -21.76 -2.03 -3.96
N ASN A 41 -21.31 -2.66 -5.06
CA ASN A 41 -20.89 -4.06 -5.09
C ASN A 41 -19.37 -4.24 -5.19
N GLU A 42 -18.59 -3.21 -4.87
CA GLU A 42 -17.13 -3.27 -4.86
C GLU A 42 -16.57 -3.28 -3.44
N ARG A 43 -15.45 -4.01 -3.27
CA ARG A 43 -14.67 -4.05 -2.04
C ARG A 43 -13.23 -3.70 -2.31
N VAL A 44 -12.59 -3.11 -1.31
CA VAL A 44 -11.16 -2.83 -1.31
C VAL A 44 -10.39 -4.13 -1.11
N VAL A 45 -9.51 -4.45 -2.06
CA VAL A 45 -8.71 -5.69 -2.06
C VAL A 45 -7.20 -5.43 -1.99
N GLY A 46 -6.77 -4.18 -2.09
CA GLY A 46 -5.37 -3.84 -1.94
C GLY A 46 -5.08 -2.38 -2.21
N TRP A 47 -3.80 -2.05 -2.09
CA TRP A 47 -3.26 -0.71 -2.25
C TRP A 47 -1.96 -0.77 -3.02
N ARG A 48 -1.60 0.36 -3.64
CA ARG A 48 -0.26 0.63 -4.11
C ARG A 48 0.12 2.05 -3.76
N LEU A 49 1.30 2.19 -3.15
CA LEU A 49 1.98 3.45 -2.93
C LEU A 49 3.14 3.54 -3.93
N ILE A 50 3.25 4.64 -4.66
CA ILE A 50 4.22 4.84 -5.74
C ILE A 50 4.92 6.18 -5.55
N PHE A 51 6.24 6.15 -5.73
CA PHE A 51 7.06 7.33 -5.94
C PHE A 51 7.82 7.15 -7.25
N SER A 52 7.67 8.11 -8.15
CA SER A 52 8.36 8.12 -9.45
C SER A 52 9.34 9.29 -9.44
N GLU A 53 10.63 8.98 -9.33
CA GLU A 53 11.73 9.96 -9.34
C GLU A 53 11.71 10.95 -8.17
N ASN A 54 12.17 10.50 -7.00
CA ASN A 54 12.45 11.40 -5.89
C ASN A 54 13.93 11.82 -5.89
N SER A 55 14.21 13.11 -6.05
CA SER A 55 15.56 13.69 -5.96
C SER A 55 16.04 13.90 -4.51
N GLY A 56 15.47 13.18 -3.55
CA GLY A 56 15.75 13.30 -2.12
C GLY A 56 14.94 14.37 -1.39
N GLN A 57 13.85 14.85 -1.97
CA GLN A 57 12.93 15.80 -1.33
C GLN A 57 11.80 15.07 -0.58
N GLU A 58 11.19 15.74 0.38
CA GLU A 58 9.97 15.23 1.01
C GLU A 58 8.85 15.14 -0.03
N ILE A 59 8.16 14.00 -0.06
CA ILE A 59 6.96 13.82 -0.89
C ILE A 59 5.77 13.77 0.03
N SER A 60 4.97 14.84 0.04
CA SER A 60 3.77 14.93 0.87
C SER A 60 2.57 14.19 0.29
N HIS A 61 2.49 14.10 -1.05
CA HIS A 61 1.39 13.49 -1.79
C HIS A 61 1.94 12.43 -2.77
N PRO A 62 2.04 11.18 -2.33
CA PRO A 62 2.51 10.08 -3.16
C PRO A 62 1.48 9.70 -4.22
N GLY A 63 1.91 8.93 -5.23
CA GLY A 63 0.97 8.21 -6.08
C GLY A 63 0.30 7.11 -5.24
N LEU A 64 -1.00 7.24 -5.01
CA LEU A 64 -1.78 6.26 -4.24
C LEU A 64 -2.85 5.64 -5.11
N VAL A 65 -2.87 4.31 -5.14
CA VAL A 65 -3.88 3.55 -5.87
C VAL A 65 -4.57 2.59 -4.92
N VAL A 66 -5.90 2.58 -4.94
CA VAL A 66 -6.71 1.54 -4.32
C VAL A 66 -7.17 0.56 -5.37
N TYR A 67 -7.08 -0.72 -5.04
CA TYR A 67 -7.60 -1.80 -5.84
C TYR A 67 -8.99 -2.19 -5.36
N LEU A 68 -9.94 -2.16 -6.28
CA LEU A 68 -11.33 -2.52 -6.07
C LEU A 68 -11.65 -3.77 -6.87
N ALA A 69 -12.32 -4.71 -6.25
CA ALA A 69 -12.86 -5.89 -6.92
C ALA A 69 -14.35 -6.01 -6.61
N PRO A 70 -15.13 -6.67 -7.47
CA PRO A 70 -16.47 -7.07 -7.11
C PRO A 70 -16.50 -7.88 -5.80
N ALA A 71 -17.62 -7.86 -5.10
CA ALA A 71 -17.81 -8.58 -3.84
C ALA A 71 -17.70 -10.12 -3.95
N GLU A 72 -17.60 -10.66 -5.16
CA GLU A 72 -17.38 -12.09 -5.41
C GLU A 72 -16.02 -12.59 -4.85
N GLU A 73 -15.96 -13.87 -4.49
CA GLU A 73 -14.76 -14.46 -3.88
C GLU A 73 -13.56 -14.45 -4.83
N ASN A 74 -13.79 -14.75 -6.12
CA ASN A 74 -12.78 -14.83 -7.17
C ASN A 74 -13.07 -13.81 -8.27
N PRO A 75 -12.69 -12.54 -8.07
CA PRO A 75 -13.02 -11.48 -9.00
C PRO A 75 -12.33 -11.69 -10.34
N SER A 76 -13.12 -11.67 -11.42
CA SER A 76 -12.59 -11.78 -12.80
C SER A 76 -11.80 -10.53 -13.24
N ARG A 77 -11.98 -9.41 -12.54
CA ARG A 77 -11.34 -8.12 -12.80
C ARG A 77 -11.06 -7.36 -11.51
N ILE A 78 -9.93 -6.67 -11.48
CA ILE A 78 -9.58 -5.70 -10.44
C ILE A 78 -9.48 -4.33 -11.10
N ARG A 79 -10.16 -3.35 -10.52
CA ARG A 79 -10.13 -1.94 -10.94
C ARG A 79 -9.13 -1.18 -10.06
N ALA A 80 -8.34 -0.33 -10.67
CA ALA A 80 -7.43 0.57 -9.98
C ALA A 80 -8.04 1.98 -9.92
N VAL A 81 -8.02 2.62 -8.75
CA VAL A 81 -8.47 4.00 -8.55
C VAL A 81 -7.34 4.78 -7.92
N GLU A 82 -6.87 5.81 -8.62
CA GLU A 82 -5.90 6.74 -8.06
C GLU A 82 -6.58 7.69 -7.07
N LEU A 83 -5.94 7.89 -5.93
CA LEU A 83 -6.38 8.79 -4.87
C LEU A 83 -5.39 9.94 -4.71
N GLN A 84 -5.93 11.10 -4.39
CA GLN A 84 -5.17 12.30 -4.06
C GLN A 84 -5.23 12.48 -2.54
N LEU A 85 -4.32 11.82 -1.84
CA LEU A 85 -4.19 11.85 -0.39
C LEU A 85 -2.74 12.14 -0.03
N SER A 86 -2.53 12.86 1.07
CA SER A 86 -1.20 12.97 1.68
C SER A 86 -0.78 11.66 2.36
N ASN A 87 0.51 11.51 2.67
CA ASN A 87 1.02 10.37 3.45
C ASN A 87 0.26 10.21 4.79
N ALA A 88 0.06 11.33 5.50
CA ALA A 88 -0.59 11.31 6.82
C ALA A 88 -2.07 10.89 6.71
N GLU A 89 -2.78 11.39 5.69
CA GLU A 89 -4.17 10.98 5.44
C GLU A 89 -4.27 9.53 5.02
N TRP A 90 -3.29 9.00 4.32
CA TRP A 90 -3.25 7.59 3.95
C TRP A 90 -3.04 6.68 5.18
N PHE A 91 -2.09 7.03 6.05
CA PHE A 91 -1.81 6.23 7.25
C PHE A 91 -2.99 6.13 8.22
N LYS A 92 -3.93 7.09 8.21
CA LYS A 92 -5.11 7.06 9.09
C LYS A 92 -6.01 5.83 8.88
N TYR A 93 -5.95 5.20 7.69
CA TYR A 93 -6.76 4.04 7.35
C TYR A 93 -6.19 2.72 7.92
N PHE A 94 -5.03 2.78 8.57
CA PHE A 94 -4.41 1.64 9.22
C PHE A 94 -4.29 1.86 10.73
N LYS A 95 -4.64 0.85 11.51
CA LYS A 95 -4.38 0.83 12.95
C LYS A 95 -2.94 0.45 13.27
N ARG A 96 -2.36 -0.40 12.42
CA ARG A 96 -0.95 -0.84 12.45
C ARG A 96 -0.45 -0.94 11.02
N PHE A 97 0.79 -0.55 10.81
CA PHE A 97 1.47 -0.66 9.52
C PHE A 97 2.93 -1.05 9.79
N ASP A 98 3.39 -2.07 9.10
CA ASP A 98 4.77 -2.56 9.19
C ASP A 98 5.32 -2.82 7.77
N LEU A 99 6.51 -2.30 7.52
CA LEU A 99 7.23 -2.44 6.27
C LEU A 99 8.66 -2.84 6.59
N VAL A 100 9.06 -4.01 6.11
CA VAL A 100 10.43 -4.51 6.20
C VAL A 100 10.95 -4.71 4.79
N MET A 101 12.13 -4.16 4.50
CA MET A 101 12.84 -4.40 3.26
C MET A 101 14.33 -4.63 3.52
N THR A 102 14.92 -5.50 2.72
CA THR A 102 16.34 -5.84 2.76
C THR A 102 16.96 -5.55 1.40
N VAL A 103 18.29 -5.44 1.35
CA VAL A 103 19.02 -5.38 0.08
C VAL A 103 18.63 -6.60 -0.74
N ASN A 104 18.17 -6.38 -1.96
CA ASN A 104 17.68 -7.43 -2.82
C ASN A 104 18.80 -8.44 -3.12
N GLY A 105 18.49 -9.72 -2.97
CA GLY A 105 19.46 -10.82 -3.08
C GLY A 105 20.13 -11.24 -1.77
N SER A 106 19.93 -10.49 -0.67
CA SER A 106 20.38 -10.91 0.66
C SER A 106 19.35 -11.83 1.33
N ASP A 107 19.83 -12.91 1.96
CA ASP A 107 19.01 -13.81 2.78
C ASP A 107 19.40 -13.67 4.25
N PHE A 108 18.44 -13.25 5.07
CA PHE A 108 18.58 -13.10 6.52
C PHE A 108 17.64 -14.03 7.28
N SER A 109 17.16 -15.10 6.63
CA SER A 109 16.27 -16.08 7.24
C SER A 109 16.89 -16.70 8.50
N GLY A 110 16.17 -16.65 9.62
CA GLY A 110 16.62 -17.23 10.89
C GLY A 110 17.68 -16.41 11.64
N ILE A 111 18.01 -15.21 11.17
CA ILE A 111 18.89 -14.29 11.89
C ILE A 111 18.08 -13.51 12.93
N GLU A 112 18.53 -13.54 14.19
CA GLU A 112 18.01 -12.68 15.25
C GLU A 112 18.50 -11.25 15.04
N ILE A 113 17.57 -10.29 15.12
CA ILE A 113 17.88 -8.88 15.01
C ILE A 113 18.10 -8.35 16.43
N ASP A 114 19.32 -7.90 16.72
CA ASP A 114 19.57 -7.08 17.90
C ASP A 114 18.97 -5.70 17.64
N GLY A 115 17.79 -5.48 18.24
CA GLY A 115 16.93 -4.37 17.93
C GLY A 115 17.42 -3.05 18.50
N PRO A 116 16.81 -1.92 18.11
CA PRO A 116 17.02 -0.66 18.79
C PRO A 116 16.69 -0.82 20.28
N HIS A 117 17.67 -0.58 21.15
CA HIS A 117 17.44 -0.50 22.59
C HIS A 117 16.81 0.85 22.90
N TYR A 118 15.48 0.87 23.00
CA TYR A 118 14.75 2.01 23.54
C TYR A 118 14.87 1.96 25.07
N GLY A 119 15.55 2.96 25.65
CA GLY A 119 15.65 3.13 27.10
C GLY A 119 14.35 3.62 27.74
#